data_AF-A0A2D6E1E4-F1
#
_entry.id   AF-A0A2D6E1E4-F1
#
_cell.length_a   1.000
_cell.length_b   1.000
_cell.length_c   1.000
_cell.angle_alpha   90.00
_cell.angle_beta   90.00
_cell.angle_gamma   90.00
#
_symmetry.space_group_name_H-M   'P 1'
#
loop_
_entity.id
_entity.type
_entity.pdbx_description
1 polymer ?
#
loop_
_entity_poly.entity_id
_entity_poly.type
_entity_poly.pdbx_seq_one_letter_code
_entity_poly.pdbx_strand_id
1 'polypeptide(L)'
;MSGPMTKKSVSRQGLDRRSKKLLSTIDDSNRTKISGVAGEKSAEAIPKYLNTPSEHIIENEHNAWIVLGRDRPAERTSGYGGKGDTQVASIDIVVGRMGHQPIAQNKSEETMYVDPNFKKDSARIYISQKTDIDDNFALVGGLVGNPKAKSGIALKADGIRIIGREGIKLVTGGDLRNSQGADIRSKSGIDLIAGNDDEDLQPLVKGKNMVEALKKLTDHVNSLNGIVDSFLHSQMKLNQAMATHFHYTMYFGTPTSVSPPVVSTGIRTLIDQLTKTKRSLLVQKRNLVMFKLTYCEQIGNTFINSRYNNTN
;
A
#
# COMPACT_ATOMS: atom_id res chain seq x y z
N MET A 1 -9.66 0.39 29.52
CA MET A 1 -9.09 -0.49 28.48
C MET A 1 -9.14 -1.91 28.99
N SER A 2 -10.05 -2.75 28.48
CA SER A 2 -9.99 -4.19 28.74
C SER A 2 -8.76 -4.73 28.03
N GLY A 3 -7.89 -5.48 28.71
CA GLY A 3 -6.74 -6.12 28.07
C GLY A 3 -7.18 -7.04 26.91
N PRO A 4 -6.26 -7.41 26.01
CA PRO A 4 -6.56 -8.29 24.89
C PRO A 4 -7.12 -9.62 25.41
N MET A 5 -8.29 -10.04 24.90
CA MET A 5 -8.84 -11.36 25.20
C MET A 5 -7.96 -12.44 24.58
N THR A 6 -7.21 -13.16 25.41
CA THR A 6 -6.38 -14.29 24.98
C THR A 6 -7.19 -15.59 25.05
N LYS A 7 -7.13 -16.41 23.99
CA LYS A 7 -7.70 -17.76 24.01
C LYS A 7 -7.06 -18.58 25.14
N LYS A 8 -7.86 -19.36 25.88
CA LYS A 8 -7.34 -20.26 26.91
C LYS A 8 -6.44 -21.32 26.28
N SER A 9 -5.33 -21.67 26.92
CA SER A 9 -4.40 -22.71 26.48
C SER A 9 -5.08 -24.07 26.28
N VAL A 10 -6.06 -24.38 27.13
CA VAL A 10 -6.98 -25.51 26.95
C VAL A 10 -8.40 -24.99 27.08
N SER A 11 -9.21 -25.15 26.03
CA SER A 11 -10.62 -24.78 26.04
C SER A 11 -11.49 -26.01 25.75
N ARG A 12 -12.40 -26.29 26.68
CA ARG A 12 -13.42 -27.35 26.57
C ARG A 12 -14.79 -26.80 26.16
N GLN A 13 -14.85 -25.51 25.83
CA GLN A 13 -16.06 -24.88 25.32
C GLN A 13 -16.35 -25.39 23.91
N GLY A 14 -17.62 -25.67 23.62
CA GLY A 14 -18.05 -26.18 22.30
C GLY A 14 -17.87 -27.68 22.06
N LEU A 15 -17.27 -28.43 23.01
CA LEU A 15 -17.16 -29.89 22.92
C LEU A 15 -18.53 -30.58 22.90
N ASP A 16 -18.63 -31.66 22.14
CA ASP A 16 -19.81 -32.52 22.12
C ASP A 16 -20.01 -33.26 23.46
N ARG A 17 -21.24 -33.70 23.72
CA ARG A 17 -21.62 -34.32 24.99
C ARG A 17 -20.89 -35.64 25.26
N ARG A 18 -20.54 -36.40 24.21
CA ARG A 18 -19.83 -37.67 24.33
C ARG A 18 -18.38 -37.43 24.73
N SER A 19 -17.69 -36.50 24.07
CA SER A 19 -16.31 -36.11 24.44
C SER A 19 -16.24 -35.51 25.84
N LYS A 20 -17.23 -34.70 26.25
CA LYS A 20 -17.33 -34.20 27.64
C LYS A 20 -17.49 -35.33 28.66
N LYS A 21 -18.34 -36.32 28.38
CA LYS A 21 -18.53 -37.50 29.24
C LYS A 21 -17.30 -38.39 29.28
N LEU A 22 -16.62 -38.61 28.15
CA LEU A 22 -15.35 -39.32 28.13
C LEU A 22 -14.33 -38.62 29.03
N LEU A 23 -14.12 -37.31 28.84
CA LEU A 23 -13.19 -36.51 29.65
C LEU A 23 -13.49 -36.53 31.16
N SER A 24 -14.76 -36.63 31.57
CA SER A 24 -15.13 -36.73 32.99
C SER A 24 -14.89 -38.11 33.59
N THR A 25 -14.86 -39.17 32.78
CA THR A 25 -14.83 -40.57 33.23
C THR A 25 -13.45 -41.23 33.06
N ILE A 26 -12.51 -40.55 32.41
CA ILE A 26 -11.15 -41.05 32.17
C ILE A 26 -10.29 -40.93 33.44
N ASP A 27 -9.59 -42.01 33.76
CA ASP A 27 -8.60 -42.13 34.84
C ASP A 27 -7.34 -41.27 34.61
N ASP A 28 -6.62 -40.87 35.66
CA ASP A 28 -5.56 -39.86 35.58
C ASP A 28 -4.39 -40.24 34.66
N SER A 29 -4.09 -41.55 34.55
CA SER A 29 -3.12 -42.13 33.60
C SER A 29 -3.53 -41.94 32.13
N ASN A 30 -4.83 -42.05 31.84
CA ASN A 30 -5.36 -41.88 30.49
C ASN A 30 -5.69 -40.42 30.18
N ARG A 31 -5.83 -39.54 31.20
CA ARG A 31 -5.93 -38.09 31.00
C ARG A 31 -4.64 -37.50 30.46
N THR A 32 -3.48 -38.02 30.87
CA THR A 32 -2.18 -37.60 30.32
C THR A 32 -2.14 -37.86 28.82
N LYS A 33 -2.65 -39.02 28.37
CA LYS A 33 -2.74 -39.44 26.95
C LYS A 33 -3.68 -38.59 26.07
N ILE A 34 -4.58 -37.81 26.68
CA ILE A 34 -5.57 -36.96 25.98
C ILE A 34 -5.32 -35.48 26.28
N SER A 35 -4.14 -35.16 26.82
CA SER A 35 -3.77 -33.82 27.24
C SER A 35 -3.33 -32.91 26.09
N GLY A 36 -3.04 -33.48 24.91
CA GLY A 36 -2.40 -32.78 23.79
C GLY A 36 -0.89 -32.54 23.97
N VAL A 37 -0.32 -32.88 25.13
CA VAL A 37 1.11 -32.72 25.40
C VAL A 37 1.91 -33.66 24.49
N ALA A 38 3.08 -33.20 24.01
CA ALA A 38 3.93 -33.93 23.08
C ALA A 38 3.26 -34.38 21.76
N GLY A 39 2.15 -33.73 21.36
CA GLY A 39 1.42 -34.06 20.13
C GLY A 39 0.48 -35.26 20.27
N GLU A 40 0.16 -35.68 21.50
CA GLU A 40 -0.88 -36.67 21.76
C GLU A 40 -2.28 -36.13 21.40
N LYS A 41 -3.27 -37.01 21.34
CA LYS A 41 -4.64 -36.62 21.01
C LYS A 41 -5.16 -35.59 22.01
N SER A 42 -5.93 -34.62 21.53
CA SER A 42 -6.54 -33.59 22.37
C SER A 42 -8.04 -33.55 22.09
N ALA A 43 -8.84 -33.46 23.15
CA ALA A 43 -10.28 -33.30 23.01
C ALA A 43 -10.61 -31.84 22.66
N GLU A 44 -10.80 -31.58 21.36
CA GLU A 44 -11.12 -30.26 20.82
C GLU A 44 -12.52 -30.23 20.20
N ALA A 45 -13.16 -29.06 20.27
CA ALA A 45 -14.40 -28.82 19.54
C ALA A 45 -14.05 -28.62 18.06
N ILE A 46 -14.48 -29.54 17.21
CA ILE A 46 -14.22 -29.49 15.77
C ILE A 46 -15.57 -29.52 15.06
N PRO A 47 -15.94 -28.47 14.30
CA PRO A 47 -17.16 -28.51 13.50
C PRO A 47 -16.98 -29.50 12.34
N LYS A 48 -18.08 -30.06 11.82
CA LYS A 48 -18.00 -30.90 10.62
C LYS A 48 -18.09 -30.06 9.36
N TYR A 49 -17.20 -30.30 8.41
CA TYR A 49 -17.29 -29.64 7.11
C TYR A 49 -18.52 -30.10 6.35
N LEU A 50 -19.27 -29.16 5.77
CA LEU A 50 -20.31 -29.50 4.81
C LEU A 50 -19.68 -29.68 3.43
N ASN A 51 -19.30 -30.92 3.08
CA ASN A 51 -18.69 -31.20 1.80
C ASN A 51 -19.71 -31.26 0.65
N THR A 52 -19.22 -31.00 -0.56
CA THR A 52 -19.91 -31.23 -1.83
C THR A 52 -19.37 -32.51 -2.48
N PRO A 53 -20.12 -33.16 -3.40
CA PRO A 53 -19.68 -34.40 -4.04
C PRO A 53 -18.38 -34.27 -4.85
N SER A 54 -18.01 -33.05 -5.23
CA SER A 54 -16.81 -32.75 -6.02
C SER A 54 -15.59 -32.39 -5.17
N GLU A 55 -15.74 -32.28 -3.85
CA GLU A 55 -14.65 -31.94 -2.94
C GLU A 55 -13.97 -33.20 -2.39
N HIS A 56 -12.64 -33.20 -2.46
CA HIS A 56 -11.78 -34.14 -1.76
C HIS A 56 -11.12 -33.44 -0.58
N ILE A 57 -11.31 -33.96 0.63
CA ILE A 57 -10.89 -33.32 1.87
C ILE A 57 -9.85 -34.18 2.57
N ILE A 58 -8.73 -33.55 2.91
CA ILE A 58 -7.70 -34.12 3.78
C ILE A 58 -7.77 -33.33 5.09
N GLU A 59 -8.16 -33.99 6.18
CA GLU A 59 -8.34 -33.37 7.50
C GLU A 59 -7.63 -34.15 8.62
N ASN A 60 -7.34 -33.46 9.72
CA ASN A 60 -6.83 -34.05 10.95
C ASN A 60 -7.79 -33.85 12.13
N GLU A 61 -7.44 -34.44 13.28
CA GLU A 61 -8.18 -34.29 14.55
C GLU A 61 -7.95 -32.94 15.25
N HIS A 62 -7.41 -31.91 14.57
CA HIS A 62 -7.05 -30.61 15.15
C HIS A 62 -7.52 -29.40 14.30
N ASN A 63 -8.64 -29.54 13.59
CA ASN A 63 -9.27 -28.45 12.81
C ASN A 63 -8.32 -27.83 11.76
N ALA A 64 -7.52 -28.67 11.08
CA ALA A 64 -6.65 -28.28 9.97
C ALA A 64 -6.96 -29.10 8.72
N TRP A 65 -7.41 -28.43 7.66
CA TRP A 65 -7.99 -29.07 6.48
C TRP A 65 -7.34 -28.56 5.17
N ILE A 66 -7.24 -29.46 4.20
CA ILE A 66 -6.96 -29.17 2.80
C ILE A 66 -8.17 -29.64 2.00
N VAL A 67 -8.85 -28.71 1.33
CA VAL A 67 -10.02 -29.01 0.49
C VAL A 67 -9.63 -28.79 -0.97
N LEU A 68 -9.63 -29.88 -1.74
CA LEU A 68 -9.44 -29.86 -3.19
C LEU A 68 -10.82 -29.93 -3.84
N GLY A 69 -11.17 -28.94 -4.64
CA GLY A 69 -12.53 -28.90 -5.20
C GLY A 69 -12.74 -27.83 -6.24
N ARG A 70 -13.92 -27.22 -6.19
CA ARG A 70 -14.33 -26.13 -7.08
C ARG A 70 -14.45 -24.84 -6.29
N ASP A 71 -14.35 -23.71 -6.98
CA ASP A 71 -14.47 -22.37 -6.38
C ASP A 71 -15.76 -22.23 -5.55
N ARG A 72 -15.61 -22.12 -4.22
CA ARG A 72 -16.71 -22.12 -3.24
C ARG A 72 -16.32 -21.28 -2.01
N PRO A 73 -16.56 -19.96 -2.03
CA PRO A 73 -16.20 -19.07 -0.93
C PRO A 73 -17.11 -19.15 0.30
N ALA A 74 -18.33 -19.65 0.14
CA ALA A 74 -19.34 -19.77 1.19
C ALA A 74 -20.23 -21.01 0.98
N GLU A 75 -21.55 -20.83 0.86
CA GLU A 75 -22.54 -21.91 0.69
C GLU A 75 -22.35 -22.74 -0.59
N ARG A 76 -23.07 -23.85 -0.73
CA ARG A 76 -22.86 -24.82 -1.83
C ARG A 76 -23.13 -24.24 -3.22
N THR A 77 -23.95 -23.19 -3.27
CA THR A 77 -24.33 -22.43 -4.46
C THR A 77 -23.44 -21.21 -4.70
N SER A 78 -22.49 -20.93 -3.79
CA SER A 78 -21.59 -19.77 -3.89
C SER A 78 -20.42 -20.01 -4.85
N GLY A 79 -19.79 -18.91 -5.27
CA GLY A 79 -18.64 -18.94 -6.18
C GLY A 79 -19.01 -19.42 -7.58
N TYR A 80 -18.00 -19.61 -8.41
CA TYR A 80 -18.17 -20.14 -9.76
C TYR A 80 -18.40 -21.66 -9.77
N GLY A 81 -17.93 -22.37 -8.75
CA GLY A 81 -18.21 -23.79 -8.54
C GLY A 81 -19.70 -24.06 -8.30
N GLY A 82 -20.35 -23.27 -7.45
CA GLY A 82 -21.78 -23.38 -7.18
C GLY A 82 -22.68 -22.98 -8.35
N LYS A 83 -22.21 -22.08 -9.23
CA LYS A 83 -22.90 -21.69 -10.47
C LYS A 83 -22.79 -22.74 -11.58
N GLY A 84 -21.89 -23.71 -11.46
CA GLY A 84 -21.69 -24.78 -12.45
C GLY A 84 -20.70 -24.44 -13.57
N ASP A 85 -19.97 -23.32 -13.47
CA ASP A 85 -18.96 -22.92 -14.45
C ASP A 85 -17.85 -23.97 -14.59
N THR A 86 -17.31 -24.15 -15.78
CA THR A 86 -16.15 -25.03 -16.03
C THR A 86 -14.83 -24.32 -15.69
N GLN A 87 -13.76 -25.09 -15.49
CA GLN A 87 -12.40 -24.56 -15.20
C GLN A 87 -12.33 -23.69 -13.93
N VAL A 88 -12.99 -24.17 -12.87
CA VAL A 88 -13.13 -23.50 -11.57
C VAL A 88 -12.42 -24.28 -10.47
N ALA A 89 -11.31 -24.95 -10.79
CA ALA A 89 -10.58 -25.72 -9.79
C ALA A 89 -10.08 -24.81 -8.67
N SER A 90 -10.20 -25.27 -7.42
CA SER A 90 -9.76 -24.55 -6.23
C SER A 90 -9.03 -25.46 -5.25
N ILE A 91 -8.12 -24.86 -4.49
CA ILE A 91 -7.45 -25.45 -3.34
C ILE A 91 -7.65 -24.49 -2.17
N ASP A 92 -8.25 -24.99 -1.10
CA ASP A 92 -8.47 -24.26 0.14
C ASP A 92 -7.71 -24.93 1.28
N ILE A 93 -6.62 -24.29 1.72
CA ILE A 93 -5.85 -24.70 2.89
C ILE A 93 -6.29 -23.82 4.05
N VAL A 94 -6.96 -24.40 5.05
CA VAL A 94 -7.60 -23.66 6.12
C VAL A 94 -7.41 -24.32 7.47
N VAL A 95 -7.11 -23.50 8.46
CA VAL A 95 -6.95 -23.93 9.85
C VAL A 95 -7.82 -23.09 10.78
N GLY A 96 -8.35 -23.73 11.82
CA GLY A 96 -9.16 -23.06 12.83
C GLY A 96 -10.47 -22.52 12.26
N ARG A 97 -11.26 -23.38 11.61
CA ARG A 97 -12.60 -23.02 11.17
C ARG A 97 -13.49 -22.64 12.36
N MET A 98 -14.36 -21.65 12.14
CA MET A 98 -15.12 -20.96 13.21
C MET A 98 -14.27 -20.12 14.17
N GLY A 99 -12.96 -19.96 13.90
CA GLY A 99 -12.12 -18.99 14.58
C GLY A 99 -11.96 -19.26 16.09
N HIS A 100 -12.26 -18.24 16.88
CA HIS A 100 -12.11 -18.26 18.33
C HIS A 100 -13.23 -19.02 19.07
N GLN A 101 -14.32 -19.41 18.39
CA GLN A 101 -15.47 -20.10 18.96
C GLN A 101 -15.84 -21.33 18.12
N PRO A 102 -14.99 -22.37 18.10
CA PRO A 102 -15.36 -23.61 17.47
C PRO A 102 -16.44 -24.31 18.29
N ILE A 103 -17.49 -24.76 17.61
CA ILE A 103 -18.64 -25.44 18.20
C ILE A 103 -18.82 -26.75 17.44
N ALA A 104 -18.75 -27.88 18.13
CA ALA A 104 -18.97 -29.21 17.52
C ALA A 104 -20.47 -29.56 17.45
N GLN A 105 -21.27 -29.08 18.42
CA GLN A 105 -22.71 -29.30 18.48
C GLN A 105 -23.48 -28.01 18.79
N ASN A 106 -24.61 -27.81 18.12
CA ASN A 106 -25.50 -26.68 18.39
C ASN A 106 -26.15 -26.80 19.80
N LYS A 107 -26.94 -25.79 20.20
CA LYS A 107 -27.65 -25.80 21.50
C LYS A 107 -28.65 -26.96 21.64
N SER A 108 -29.06 -27.56 20.52
CA SER A 108 -29.98 -28.69 20.43
C SER A 108 -29.27 -30.06 20.36
N GLU A 109 -27.96 -30.11 20.64
CA GLU A 109 -27.12 -31.32 20.61
C GLU A 109 -26.92 -31.95 19.21
N GLU A 110 -27.30 -31.26 18.14
CA GLU A 110 -27.06 -31.72 16.77
C GLU A 110 -25.65 -31.35 16.31
N THR A 111 -25.06 -32.20 15.46
CA THR A 111 -23.72 -31.93 14.92
C THR A 111 -23.75 -30.65 14.08
N MET A 112 -22.85 -29.72 14.38
CA MET A 112 -22.76 -28.47 13.63
C MET A 112 -22.02 -28.72 12.32
N TYR A 113 -22.73 -28.53 11.21
CA TYR A 113 -22.15 -28.49 9.88
C TYR A 113 -21.78 -27.05 9.54
N VAL A 114 -20.59 -26.85 8.98
CA VAL A 114 -20.09 -25.53 8.61
C VAL A 114 -19.65 -25.49 7.16
N ASP A 115 -20.08 -24.44 6.46
CA ASP A 115 -19.55 -24.03 5.17
C ASP A 115 -18.22 -23.26 5.36
N PRO A 116 -17.43 -23.08 4.28
CA PRO A 116 -16.32 -22.13 4.28
C PRO A 116 -16.76 -20.75 4.74
N ASN A 117 -15.95 -20.09 5.58
CA ASN A 117 -16.23 -18.72 6.00
C ASN A 117 -14.95 -17.88 6.00
N PHE A 118 -14.73 -17.16 4.91
CA PHE A 118 -13.48 -16.43 4.67
C PHE A 118 -13.27 -15.32 5.72
N LYS A 119 -14.34 -14.81 6.34
CA LYS A 119 -14.28 -13.79 7.39
C LYS A 119 -13.92 -14.38 8.76
N LYS A 120 -14.60 -15.45 9.20
CA LYS A 120 -14.49 -16.01 10.56
C LYS A 120 -13.34 -16.99 10.76
N ASP A 121 -12.90 -17.66 9.70
CA ASP A 121 -11.83 -18.66 9.82
C ASP A 121 -10.49 -17.99 10.18
N SER A 122 -9.70 -18.69 11.00
CA SER A 122 -8.51 -18.12 11.65
C SER A 122 -7.40 -17.80 10.63
N ALA A 123 -6.98 -18.80 9.86
CA ALA A 123 -5.97 -18.62 8.81
C ALA A 123 -6.29 -19.47 7.58
N ARG A 124 -6.00 -18.91 6.40
CA ARG A 124 -6.40 -19.47 5.11
C ARG A 124 -5.42 -19.08 4.00
N ILE A 125 -5.12 -20.06 3.15
CA ILE A 125 -4.54 -19.88 1.82
C ILE A 125 -5.59 -20.37 0.84
N TYR A 126 -6.17 -19.45 0.08
CA TYR A 126 -7.18 -19.78 -0.92
C TYR A 126 -6.58 -19.59 -2.31
N ILE A 127 -6.64 -20.64 -3.13
CA ILE A 127 -6.14 -20.66 -4.50
C ILE A 127 -7.32 -21.06 -5.39
N SER A 128 -7.62 -20.27 -6.42
CA SER A 128 -8.69 -20.59 -7.37
C SER A 128 -8.31 -20.22 -8.79
N GLN A 129 -8.68 -21.06 -9.75
CA GLN A 129 -8.48 -20.83 -11.18
C GLN A 129 -9.40 -19.71 -11.71
N LYS A 130 -10.58 -19.55 -11.11
CA LYS A 130 -11.58 -18.57 -11.51
C LYS A 130 -12.42 -18.17 -10.30
N THR A 131 -12.20 -16.95 -9.81
CA THR A 131 -12.87 -16.42 -8.65
C THR A 131 -12.95 -14.90 -8.67
N ASP A 132 -13.78 -14.35 -7.79
CA ASP A 132 -13.85 -12.92 -7.49
C ASP A 132 -13.15 -12.70 -6.13
N ILE A 133 -11.82 -12.71 -6.15
CA ILE A 133 -11.02 -12.86 -4.93
C ILE A 133 -11.27 -11.72 -3.93
N ASP A 134 -11.31 -10.48 -4.40
CA ASP A 134 -11.46 -9.32 -3.52
C ASP A 134 -12.85 -9.26 -2.89
N ASP A 135 -13.91 -9.65 -3.62
CA ASP A 135 -15.27 -9.70 -3.06
C ASP A 135 -15.37 -10.76 -1.96
N ASN A 136 -14.75 -11.92 -2.18
CA ASN A 136 -14.78 -13.02 -1.22
C ASN A 136 -14.16 -12.63 0.13
N PHE A 137 -13.18 -11.71 0.11
CA PHE A 137 -12.50 -11.20 1.31
C PHE A 137 -12.94 -9.78 1.71
N ALA A 138 -13.90 -9.18 0.99
CA ALA A 138 -14.37 -7.82 1.16
C ALA A 138 -13.25 -6.76 1.11
N LEU A 139 -12.34 -6.90 0.15
CA LEU A 139 -11.21 -5.99 -0.08
C LEU A 139 -11.63 -4.82 -0.97
N VAL A 140 -11.05 -3.64 -0.70
CA VAL A 140 -11.19 -2.47 -1.58
C VAL A 140 -10.40 -2.64 -2.86
N GLY A 141 -10.81 -1.93 -3.93
CA GLY A 141 -10.23 -2.13 -5.25
C GLY A 141 -8.89 -1.45 -5.46
N GLY A 142 -8.64 -0.33 -4.78
CA GLY A 142 -7.45 0.47 -5.02
C GLY A 142 -7.33 0.94 -6.48
N LEU A 143 -6.12 1.23 -6.91
CA LEU A 143 -5.80 1.65 -8.28
C LEU A 143 -5.55 0.46 -9.21
N VAL A 144 -5.15 -0.69 -8.67
CA VAL A 144 -5.00 -1.96 -9.41
C VAL A 144 -6.37 -2.50 -9.86
N GLY A 145 -7.42 -2.28 -9.06
CA GLY A 145 -8.79 -2.68 -9.30
C GLY A 145 -9.10 -4.13 -8.88
N ASN A 146 -10.38 -4.48 -8.92
CA ASN A 146 -10.88 -5.79 -8.49
C ASN A 146 -10.97 -6.80 -9.66
N PRO A 147 -10.11 -7.84 -9.74
CA PRO A 147 -10.21 -8.84 -10.78
C PRO A 147 -11.44 -9.73 -10.55
N LYS A 148 -12.31 -9.80 -11.56
CA LYS A 148 -13.46 -10.71 -11.61
C LYS A 148 -13.21 -11.88 -12.52
N ALA A 149 -13.71 -13.06 -12.15
CA ALA A 149 -13.61 -14.29 -12.92
C ALA A 149 -12.16 -14.60 -13.36
N LYS A 150 -11.16 -14.33 -12.52
CA LYS A 150 -9.74 -14.59 -12.83
C LYS A 150 -9.12 -15.52 -11.80
N SER A 151 -7.96 -16.07 -12.13
CA SER A 151 -7.18 -16.84 -11.17
C SER A 151 -6.69 -15.92 -10.06
N GLY A 152 -6.80 -16.37 -8.82
CA GLY A 152 -6.42 -15.57 -7.66
C GLY A 152 -5.88 -16.44 -6.54
N ILE A 153 -4.98 -15.85 -5.76
CA ILE A 153 -4.48 -16.42 -4.51
C ILE A 153 -4.66 -15.37 -3.42
N ALA A 154 -5.30 -15.75 -2.31
CA ALA A 154 -5.42 -14.92 -1.12
C ALA A 154 -4.78 -15.59 0.10
N LEU A 155 -4.12 -14.77 0.90
CA LEU A 155 -3.52 -15.15 2.18
C LEU A 155 -4.21 -14.34 3.28
N LYS A 156 -4.82 -15.00 4.26
CA LYS A 156 -5.47 -14.35 5.41
C LYS A 156 -5.05 -15.03 6.71
N ALA A 157 -4.62 -14.22 7.67
CA ALA A 157 -4.33 -14.61 9.06
C ALA A 157 -4.23 -13.34 9.92
N ASP A 158 -4.15 -13.49 11.25
CA ASP A 158 -3.88 -12.36 12.17
C ASP A 158 -2.50 -11.73 11.95
N GLY A 159 -1.55 -12.49 11.40
CA GLY A 159 -0.23 -12.00 11.03
C GLY A 159 0.37 -12.81 9.90
N ILE A 160 0.78 -12.14 8.83
CA ILE A 160 1.46 -12.73 7.68
C ILE A 160 2.89 -12.20 7.65
N ARG A 161 3.86 -13.12 7.64
CA ARG A 161 5.29 -12.80 7.53
C ARG A 161 5.84 -13.48 6.29
N ILE A 162 6.38 -12.69 5.36
CA ILE A 162 7.12 -13.19 4.20
C ILE A 162 8.60 -13.02 4.50
N ILE A 163 9.34 -14.11 4.65
CA ILE A 163 10.74 -14.11 5.10
C ILE A 163 11.62 -14.68 3.99
N GLY A 164 12.46 -13.84 3.39
CA GLY A 164 13.53 -14.25 2.48
C GLY A 164 14.87 -14.11 3.19
N ARG A 165 15.73 -15.13 3.13
CA ARG A 165 17.09 -15.06 3.71
C ARG A 165 18.03 -14.19 2.88
N GLU A 166 17.79 -14.08 1.58
CA GLU A 166 18.59 -13.27 0.65
C GLU A 166 17.83 -12.04 0.16
N GLY A 167 16.55 -12.20 -0.20
CA GLY A 167 15.71 -11.09 -0.61
C GLY A 167 14.29 -11.52 -0.98
N ILE A 168 13.43 -10.53 -1.23
CA ILE A 168 12.05 -10.68 -1.70
C ILE A 168 11.89 -9.78 -2.94
N LYS A 169 11.27 -10.32 -3.99
CA LYS A 169 10.98 -9.58 -5.22
C LYS A 169 9.49 -9.73 -5.55
N LEU A 170 8.80 -8.59 -5.70
CA LEU A 170 7.42 -8.52 -6.20
C LEU A 170 7.46 -7.95 -7.62
N VAL A 171 6.94 -8.70 -8.59
CA VAL A 171 6.98 -8.34 -10.02
C VAL A 171 5.58 -8.45 -10.60
N THR A 172 5.16 -7.46 -11.38
CA THR A 172 3.90 -7.46 -12.12
C THR A 172 4.16 -7.33 -13.63
N GLY A 173 3.22 -7.79 -14.45
CA GLY A 173 3.25 -7.63 -15.90
C GLY A 173 4.29 -8.47 -16.65
N GLY A 174 4.57 -9.69 -16.16
CA GLY A 174 5.48 -10.63 -16.83
C GLY A 174 4.87 -11.31 -18.06
N ASP A 175 3.57 -11.62 -18.02
CA ASP A 175 2.87 -12.34 -19.08
C ASP A 175 2.02 -11.40 -19.95
N LEU A 176 1.76 -11.85 -21.19
CA LEU A 176 0.90 -11.13 -22.15
C LEU A 176 -0.58 -11.51 -22.05
N ARG A 177 -0.90 -12.66 -21.45
CA ARG A 177 -2.25 -13.19 -21.33
C ARG A 177 -2.60 -13.54 -19.89
N ASN A 178 -3.85 -13.37 -19.52
CA ASN A 178 -4.37 -13.75 -18.22
C ASN A 178 -4.94 -15.19 -18.22
N SER A 179 -5.41 -15.66 -17.06
CA SER A 179 -5.96 -17.01 -16.89
C SER A 179 -7.21 -17.32 -17.72
N GLN A 180 -7.89 -16.31 -18.25
CA GLN A 180 -9.03 -16.45 -19.16
C GLN A 180 -8.60 -16.45 -20.63
N GLY A 181 -7.30 -16.39 -20.91
CA GLY A 181 -6.75 -16.36 -22.27
C GLY A 181 -6.83 -15.00 -22.96
N ALA A 182 -7.33 -13.96 -22.28
CA ALA A 182 -7.41 -12.61 -22.81
C ALA A 182 -6.09 -11.85 -22.65
N ASP A 183 -5.78 -10.99 -23.62
CA ASP A 183 -4.56 -10.17 -23.59
C ASP A 183 -4.61 -9.13 -22.47
N ILE A 184 -3.48 -8.97 -21.78
CA ILE A 184 -3.29 -8.00 -20.70
C ILE A 184 -2.96 -6.65 -21.35
N ARG A 185 -3.98 -5.81 -21.51
CA ARG A 185 -3.85 -4.50 -22.18
C ARG A 185 -3.26 -3.40 -21.29
N SER A 186 -3.42 -3.52 -19.98
CA SER A 186 -2.90 -2.57 -18.99
C SER A 186 -1.93 -3.26 -18.05
N LYS A 187 -0.79 -2.62 -17.80
CA LYS A 187 0.15 -3.03 -16.74
C LYS A 187 -0.31 -2.40 -15.44
N SER A 188 -0.86 -3.21 -14.54
CA SER A 188 -1.10 -2.80 -13.15
C SER A 188 0.18 -3.00 -12.33
N GLY A 189 0.44 -2.11 -11.37
CA GLY A 189 1.55 -2.26 -10.43
C GLY A 189 1.09 -2.86 -9.11
N ILE A 190 1.60 -2.30 -8.01
CA ILE A 190 1.40 -2.81 -6.66
C ILE A 190 0.78 -1.72 -5.79
N ASP A 191 -0.38 -2.00 -5.22
CA ASP A 191 -0.99 -1.15 -4.19
C ASP A 191 -0.66 -1.69 -2.80
N LEU A 192 -0.23 -0.80 -1.90
CA LEU A 192 0.03 -1.07 -0.49
C LEU A 192 -1.05 -0.35 0.32
N ILE A 193 -2.12 -1.07 0.69
CA ILE A 193 -3.32 -0.46 1.29
C ILE A 193 -3.36 -0.73 2.79
N ALA A 194 -3.30 0.32 3.60
CA ALA A 194 -3.56 0.26 5.03
C ALA A 194 -5.05 0.41 5.32
N GLY A 195 -5.58 -0.34 6.29
CA GLY A 195 -6.94 -0.18 6.79
C GLY A 195 -8.06 -0.66 5.86
N ASN A 196 -7.75 -1.27 4.71
CA ASN A 196 -8.72 -1.59 3.66
C ASN A 196 -9.50 -0.34 3.22
N ASP A 197 -8.78 0.76 3.01
CA ASP A 197 -9.29 2.09 2.65
C ASP A 197 -8.47 2.62 1.46
N ASP A 198 -9.15 2.95 0.35
CA ASP A 198 -8.54 3.40 -0.90
C ASP A 198 -8.78 4.89 -1.24
N GLU A 199 -9.24 5.71 -0.28
CA GLU A 199 -9.59 7.12 -0.54
C GLU A 199 -8.40 8.02 -0.92
N ASP A 200 -7.20 7.82 -0.36
CA ASP A 200 -6.00 8.66 -0.63
C ASP A 200 -4.77 7.82 -1.00
N LEU A 201 -4.89 6.98 -2.02
CA LEU A 201 -3.73 6.25 -2.55
C LEU A 201 -2.79 7.18 -3.32
N GLN A 202 -1.60 7.38 -2.76
CA GLN A 202 -0.53 8.19 -3.33
C GLN A 202 0.57 7.32 -3.96
N PRO A 203 1.16 7.76 -5.08
CA PRO A 203 2.24 7.01 -5.71
C PRO A 203 3.55 7.06 -4.89
N LEU A 204 4.27 5.94 -4.81
CA LEU A 204 5.53 5.85 -4.08
C LEU A 204 6.63 6.73 -4.70
N VAL A 205 7.42 7.40 -3.87
CA VAL A 205 8.51 8.27 -4.34
C VAL A 205 9.67 7.46 -4.93
N LYS A 206 10.13 7.86 -6.12
CA LYS A 206 11.36 7.37 -6.77
C LYS A 206 12.56 8.13 -6.23
N GLY A 207 13.23 7.57 -5.23
CA GLY A 207 14.30 8.23 -4.49
C GLY A 207 15.39 8.90 -5.34
N LYS A 208 15.90 8.23 -6.40
CA LYS A 208 16.92 8.84 -7.29
C LYS A 208 16.41 10.11 -7.98
N ASN A 209 15.18 10.08 -8.50
CA ASN A 209 14.56 11.22 -9.18
C ASN A 209 14.31 12.35 -8.19
N MET A 210 13.87 12.04 -6.96
CA MET A 210 13.68 13.03 -5.91
C MET A 210 15.00 13.70 -5.49
N VAL A 211 16.07 12.94 -5.31
CA VAL A 211 17.39 13.49 -4.99
C VAL A 211 17.88 14.42 -6.10
N GLU A 212 17.68 14.04 -7.37
CA GLU A 212 18.02 14.88 -8.51
C GLU A 212 17.21 16.18 -8.54
N ALA A 213 15.90 16.10 -8.28
CA ALA A 213 15.02 17.25 -8.18
C ALA A 213 15.48 18.21 -7.06
N LEU A 214 15.79 17.70 -5.88
CA LEU A 214 16.27 18.51 -4.76
C LEU A 214 17.60 19.21 -5.07
N LYS A 215 18.56 18.50 -5.68
CA LYS A 215 19.82 19.10 -6.14
C LYS A 215 19.57 20.22 -7.13
N LYS A 216 18.67 20.01 -8.10
CA LYS A 216 18.34 21.01 -9.11
C LYS A 216 17.65 22.24 -8.50
N LEU A 217 16.82 22.03 -7.49
CA LEU A 217 16.23 23.11 -6.71
C LEU A 217 17.30 23.91 -5.97
N THR A 218 18.29 23.26 -5.35
CA THR A 218 19.44 23.94 -4.73
C THR A 218 20.23 24.77 -5.74
N ASP A 219 20.48 24.25 -6.95
CA ASP A 219 21.13 25.01 -8.02
C ASP A 219 20.34 26.25 -8.43
N HIS A 220 19.01 26.14 -8.47
CA HIS A 220 18.13 27.26 -8.74
C HIS A 220 18.20 28.32 -7.63
N VAL A 221 18.23 27.92 -6.37
CA VAL A 221 18.43 28.86 -5.24
C VAL A 221 19.79 29.54 -5.32
N ASN A 222 20.85 28.79 -5.61
CA ASN A 222 22.20 29.37 -5.79
C ASN A 222 22.26 30.37 -6.95
N SER A 223 21.61 30.04 -8.08
CA SER A 223 21.49 30.94 -9.23
C SER A 223 20.75 32.23 -8.86
N LEU A 224 19.68 32.13 -8.06
CA LEU A 224 18.95 33.29 -7.57
C LEU A 224 19.83 34.18 -6.68
N ASN A 225 20.61 33.58 -5.76
CA ASN A 225 21.56 34.32 -4.92
C ASN A 225 22.57 35.11 -5.78
N GLY A 226 23.11 34.51 -6.84
CA GLY A 226 24.00 35.21 -7.78
C GLY A 226 23.33 36.37 -8.52
N ILE A 227 22.04 36.24 -8.88
CA ILE A 227 21.27 37.33 -9.50
C ILE A 227 21.06 38.49 -8.51
N VAL A 228 20.75 38.19 -7.25
CA VAL A 228 20.57 39.18 -6.19
C VAL A 228 21.89 39.89 -5.88
N ASP A 229 22.99 39.15 -5.80
CA ASP A 229 24.34 39.72 -5.61
C ASP A 229 24.72 40.68 -6.76
N SER A 230 24.48 40.27 -8.02
CA SER A 230 24.69 41.14 -9.17
C SER A 230 23.83 42.40 -9.13
N PHE A 231 22.58 42.31 -8.65
CA PHE A 231 21.72 43.47 -8.45
C PHE A 231 22.29 44.40 -7.38
N LEU A 232 22.62 43.85 -6.20
CA LEU A 232 23.19 44.60 -5.08
C LEU A 232 24.46 45.35 -5.51
N HIS A 233 25.36 44.68 -6.22
CA HIS A 233 26.59 45.30 -6.72
C HIS A 233 26.32 46.47 -7.67
N SER A 234 25.34 46.35 -8.58
CA SER A 234 24.96 47.46 -9.47
C SER A 234 24.37 48.65 -8.68
N GLN A 235 23.55 48.37 -7.67
CA GLN A 235 22.93 49.40 -6.83
C GLN A 235 23.95 50.11 -5.93
N MET A 236 24.92 49.38 -5.39
CA MET A 236 25.98 49.96 -4.56
C MET A 236 26.81 50.99 -5.34
N LYS A 237 27.07 50.77 -6.64
CA LYS A 237 27.77 51.76 -7.48
C LYS A 237 27.01 53.06 -7.60
N LEU A 238 25.70 53.00 -7.79
CA LEU A 238 24.84 54.18 -7.82
C LEU A 238 24.82 54.88 -6.46
N ASN A 239 24.63 54.12 -5.38
CA ASN A 239 24.61 54.66 -4.02
C ASN A 239 25.94 55.35 -3.67
N GLN A 240 27.08 54.78 -4.06
CA GLN A 240 28.40 55.40 -3.87
C GLN A 240 28.52 56.72 -4.63
N ALA A 241 28.11 56.75 -5.89
CA ALA A 241 28.12 57.99 -6.70
C ALA A 241 27.23 59.08 -6.10
N MET A 242 26.08 58.70 -5.51
CA MET A 242 25.20 59.64 -4.81
C MET A 242 25.75 60.11 -3.46
N ALA A 243 26.41 59.23 -2.70
CA ALA A 243 26.92 59.55 -1.37
C ALA A 243 28.03 60.62 -1.39
N THR A 244 28.83 60.65 -2.45
CA THR A 244 29.92 61.64 -2.61
C THR A 244 29.51 62.84 -3.47
N HIS A 245 28.22 62.97 -3.79
CA HIS A 245 27.74 64.01 -4.68
C HIS A 245 27.28 65.26 -3.91
N PHE A 246 27.65 66.44 -4.43
CA PHE A 246 27.28 67.74 -3.89
C PHE A 246 26.84 68.70 -5.02
N HIS A 247 25.96 69.65 -4.69
CA HIS A 247 25.66 70.80 -5.53
C HIS A 247 26.05 72.08 -4.79
N TYR A 248 26.85 72.94 -5.42
CA TYR A 248 27.12 74.28 -4.90
C TYR A 248 26.13 75.25 -5.52
N THR A 249 25.30 75.88 -4.69
CA THR A 249 24.40 76.97 -5.09
C THR A 249 24.67 78.21 -4.25
N MET A 250 24.56 79.37 -4.91
CA MET A 250 24.75 80.70 -4.33
C MET A 250 23.47 81.25 -3.68
N TYR A 251 22.33 80.56 -3.86
CA TYR A 251 21.00 80.98 -3.38
C TYR A 251 20.29 79.82 -2.67
N PHE A 252 19.88 80.07 -1.42
CA PHE A 252 19.23 79.07 -0.58
C PHE A 252 17.87 78.65 -1.19
N GLY A 253 17.67 77.35 -1.43
CA GLY A 253 16.39 76.78 -1.86
C GLY A 253 16.07 76.83 -3.37
N THR A 254 16.99 77.27 -4.24
CA THR A 254 16.79 77.23 -5.69
C THR A 254 17.25 75.89 -6.30
N PRO A 255 16.54 75.32 -7.30
CA PRO A 255 16.97 74.10 -7.97
C PRO A 255 18.35 74.28 -8.63
N THR A 256 19.24 73.30 -8.45
CA THR A 256 20.57 73.27 -9.10
C THR A 256 20.56 72.42 -10.36
N SER A 257 21.54 72.62 -11.23
CA SER A 257 21.73 71.80 -12.43
C SER A 257 21.91 70.32 -12.06
N VAL A 258 21.46 69.42 -12.93
CA VAL A 258 21.69 67.97 -12.78
C VAL A 258 23.18 67.66 -12.61
N SER A 259 23.49 66.56 -11.91
CA SER A 259 24.86 66.09 -11.70
C SER A 259 25.30 65.15 -12.83
N PRO A 260 26.22 65.57 -13.72
CA PRO A 260 26.65 64.70 -14.82
C PRO A 260 27.24 63.35 -14.37
N PRO A 261 28.06 63.27 -13.29
CA PRO A 261 28.58 61.99 -12.78
C PRO A 261 27.48 61.03 -12.29
N VAL A 262 26.48 61.54 -11.57
CA VAL A 262 25.38 60.73 -11.03
C VAL A 262 24.44 60.28 -12.15
N VAL A 263 24.13 61.16 -13.11
CA VAL A 263 23.32 60.81 -14.28
C VAL A 263 23.98 59.69 -15.09
N SER A 264 25.29 59.80 -15.36
CA SER A 264 26.04 58.77 -16.09
C SER A 264 26.03 57.42 -15.34
N THR A 265 26.30 57.43 -14.04
CA THR A 265 26.30 56.21 -13.22
C THR A 265 24.89 55.62 -13.09
N GLY A 266 23.86 56.46 -13.00
CA GLY A 266 22.46 56.05 -12.98
C GLY A 266 22.05 55.35 -14.27
N ILE A 267 22.38 55.92 -15.44
CA ILE A 267 22.13 55.29 -16.74
C ILE A 267 22.85 53.94 -16.84
N ARG A 268 24.13 53.88 -16.43
CA ARG A 268 24.88 52.62 -16.45
C ARG A 268 24.27 51.56 -15.53
N THR A 269 23.84 51.96 -14.33
CA THR A 269 23.18 51.08 -13.36
C THR A 269 21.87 50.56 -13.93
N LEU A 270 21.06 51.42 -14.54
CA LEU A 270 19.82 51.02 -15.21
C LEU A 270 20.07 49.99 -16.32
N ILE A 271 21.08 50.23 -17.17
CA ILE A 271 21.47 49.29 -18.23
C ILE A 271 21.92 47.96 -17.63
N ASP A 272 22.76 47.96 -16.60
CA ASP A 272 23.23 46.74 -15.93
C ASP A 272 22.06 45.96 -15.32
N GLN A 273 21.17 46.62 -14.58
CA GLN A 273 19.99 45.99 -13.97
C GLN A 273 19.03 45.42 -15.04
N LEU A 274 18.82 46.13 -16.15
CA LEU A 274 17.95 45.68 -17.23
C LEU A 274 18.56 44.50 -18.00
N THR A 275 19.82 44.60 -18.41
CA THR A 275 20.46 43.63 -19.31
C THR A 275 20.98 42.39 -18.59
N LYS A 276 21.39 42.51 -17.33
CA LYS A 276 21.91 41.40 -16.52
C LYS A 276 20.87 40.87 -15.56
N THR A 277 20.41 41.67 -14.60
CA THR A 277 19.52 41.19 -13.53
C THR A 277 18.16 40.77 -14.05
N LYS A 278 17.43 41.67 -14.74
CA LYS A 278 16.07 41.38 -15.23
C LYS A 278 16.07 40.24 -16.24
N ARG A 279 17.05 40.20 -17.15
CA ARG A 279 17.22 39.09 -18.09
C ARG A 279 17.45 37.75 -17.37
N SER A 280 18.33 37.74 -16.37
CA SER A 280 18.63 36.51 -15.61
C SER A 280 17.43 36.03 -14.79
N LEU A 281 16.64 36.94 -14.21
CA LEU A 281 15.38 36.60 -13.55
C LEU A 281 14.37 35.94 -14.50
N LEU A 282 14.26 36.43 -15.75
CA LEU A 282 13.39 35.82 -16.75
C LEU A 282 13.82 34.40 -17.12
N VAL A 283 15.14 34.18 -17.27
CA VAL A 283 15.69 32.83 -17.52
C VAL A 283 15.42 31.93 -16.32
N GLN A 284 15.67 32.41 -15.10
CA GLN A 284 15.42 31.65 -13.88
C GLN A 284 13.94 31.25 -13.75
N LYS A 285 13.01 32.15 -14.06
CA LYS A 285 11.58 31.83 -14.07
C LYS A 285 11.25 30.70 -15.05
N ARG A 286 11.82 30.72 -16.26
CA ARG A 286 11.66 29.63 -17.24
C ARG A 286 12.22 28.31 -16.72
N ASN A 287 13.38 28.35 -16.08
CA ASN A 287 14.00 27.16 -15.50
C ASN A 287 13.13 26.51 -14.42
N LEU A 288 12.51 27.31 -13.55
CA LEU A 288 11.59 26.80 -12.53
C LEU A 288 10.33 26.15 -13.12
N VAL A 289 9.81 26.68 -14.22
CA VAL A 289 8.68 26.05 -14.94
C VAL A 289 9.11 24.70 -15.51
N MET A 290 10.28 24.64 -16.16
CA MET A 290 10.82 23.39 -16.69
C MET A 290 11.10 22.37 -15.58
N PHE A 291 11.61 22.82 -14.44
CA PHE A 291 11.79 22.00 -13.26
C PHE A 291 10.47 21.33 -12.84
N LYS A 292 9.38 22.10 -12.73
CA LYS A 292 8.06 21.57 -12.39
C LYS A 292 7.59 20.53 -13.41
N LEU A 293 7.66 20.84 -14.70
CA LEU A 293 7.24 19.92 -15.76
C LEU A 293 8.05 18.61 -15.77
N THR A 294 9.32 18.69 -15.41
CA THR A 294 10.27 17.56 -15.48
C THR A 294 10.15 16.62 -14.28
N TYR A 295 10.03 17.18 -13.08
CA TYR A 295 10.06 16.40 -11.83
C TYR A 295 8.69 16.25 -11.18
N CYS A 296 7.78 17.21 -11.31
CA CYS A 296 6.50 17.23 -10.60
C CYS A 296 5.30 16.80 -11.45
N GLU A 297 5.45 16.72 -12.77
CA GLU A 297 4.38 16.28 -13.68
C GLU A 297 4.67 14.90 -14.26
N GLN A 298 3.63 14.08 -14.44
CA GLN A 298 3.76 12.71 -14.96
C GLN A 298 4.28 12.63 -16.40
N ILE A 299 4.30 13.74 -17.15
CA ILE A 299 4.85 13.79 -18.50
C ILE A 299 6.40 13.72 -18.46
N GLY A 300 7.01 14.14 -17.36
CA GLY A 300 8.46 14.13 -17.18
C GLY A 300 9.05 12.71 -17.11
N ASN A 301 10.17 12.50 -17.81
CA ASN A 301 10.92 11.24 -17.74
C ASN A 301 11.51 11.00 -16.33
N THR A 302 11.87 12.07 -15.63
CA THR A 302 12.40 12.05 -14.26
C THR A 302 11.34 12.43 -13.23
N PHE A 303 10.04 12.20 -13.54
CA PHE A 303 8.95 12.39 -12.59
C PHE A 303 9.25 11.70 -11.25
N ILE A 304 9.03 12.41 -10.14
CA ILE A 304 9.51 11.98 -8.82
C ILE A 304 8.74 10.80 -8.25
N ASN A 305 7.52 10.53 -8.71
CA ASN A 305 6.71 9.43 -8.17
C ASN A 305 6.63 8.24 -9.14
N SER A 306 6.32 7.08 -8.59
CA SER A 306 6.03 5.86 -9.33
C SER A 306 4.78 6.06 -10.18
N ARG A 307 4.72 5.41 -11.34
CA ARG A 307 3.52 5.39 -12.19
C ARG A 307 2.62 4.19 -11.93
N TYR A 308 3.11 3.24 -11.15
CA TYR A 308 2.51 1.92 -11.01
C TYR A 308 2.29 1.50 -9.56
N ASN A 309 3.06 2.03 -8.61
CA ASN A 309 3.04 1.55 -7.23
C ASN A 309 2.58 2.65 -6.28
N ASN A 310 1.60 2.34 -5.42
CA ASN A 310 0.90 3.31 -4.60
C ASN A 310 0.76 2.85 -3.15
N THR A 311 0.55 3.80 -2.24
CA THR A 311 0.29 3.60 -0.80
C THR A 311 -0.57 4.74 -0.27
N ASN A 312 -1.40 4.48 0.74
CA ASN A 312 -1.97 5.51 1.60
C ASN A 312 -1.10 5.72 2.86
#